data_AF-A0A317RC05-F1
#
_entry.id   AF-A0A317RC05-F1
#
_cell.length_a   1.000
_cell.length_b   1.000
_cell.length_c   1.000
_cell.angle_alpha   90.00
_cell.angle_beta   90.00
_cell.angle_gamma   90.00
#
_symmetry.space_group_name_H-M   'P 1'
#
loop_
_entity.id
_entity.type
_entity.pdbx_description
1 polymer ?
#
loop_
_entity_poly.entity_id
_entity_poly.type
_entity_poly.pdbx_seq_one_letter_code
_entity_poly.pdbx_strand_id
1 'polypeptide(L)'
;MLKALALPACKALVACALGAALALPGQARAPVELAVVQPIPLAELPAQGRATYALILAGGPFRYEKDGTVFGNRERLLPAARRGYYREYTVPTPGVRHRGARRIVCGGPPRLPEACYYSGDHYASFRVIAP
;
A
#
# COMPACT_ATOMS: atom_id res chain seq x y z
N MET A 1 32.60 18.79 -57.79
CA MET A 1 33.16 20.16 -57.69
C MET A 1 31.99 21.16 -57.61
N LEU A 2 32.14 22.21 -56.78
CA LEU A 2 31.37 23.49 -56.66
C LEU A 2 29.87 23.50 -57.08
N LYS A 3 28.88 23.70 -56.19
CA LYS A 3 28.41 24.92 -55.47
C LYS A 3 27.77 26.05 -56.33
N ALA A 4 26.45 26.22 -56.12
CA ALA A 4 25.63 27.46 -56.04
C ALA A 4 25.56 28.40 -57.29
N LEU A 5 24.70 29.44 -57.46
CA LEU A 5 23.67 30.20 -56.68
C LEU A 5 22.42 30.43 -57.61
N ALA A 6 21.22 30.95 -57.26
CA ALA A 6 20.44 31.25 -56.03
C ALA A 6 18.93 31.44 -56.39
N LEU A 7 18.15 32.33 -55.70
CA LEU A 7 16.69 32.56 -55.87
C LEU A 7 16.35 33.86 -56.64
N PRO A 8 15.07 34.05 -57.02
CA PRO A 8 14.17 34.98 -56.29
C PRO A 8 12.75 34.40 -56.08
N ALA A 9 11.76 35.04 -55.44
CA ALA A 9 11.71 35.90 -54.24
C ALA A 9 10.22 36.03 -53.79
N CYS A 10 9.99 36.23 -52.49
CA CYS A 10 8.76 36.73 -51.84
C CYS A 10 7.37 36.53 -52.50
N LYS A 11 6.52 35.70 -51.86
CA LYS A 11 5.22 36.18 -51.35
C LYS A 11 4.97 35.62 -49.95
N ALA A 12 4.59 36.50 -49.03
CA ALA A 12 4.27 36.14 -47.65
C ALA A 12 2.84 35.62 -47.53
N LEU A 13 2.59 34.80 -46.51
CA LEU A 13 1.43 34.94 -45.63
C LEU A 13 1.72 34.22 -44.30
N VAL A 14 1.67 34.97 -43.21
CA VAL A 14 1.85 34.46 -41.85
C VAL A 14 0.54 33.84 -41.39
N ALA A 15 0.57 32.60 -40.91
CA ALA A 15 -0.52 31.97 -40.18
C ALA A 15 0.01 31.43 -38.85
N CYS A 16 0.01 32.27 -37.81
CA CYS A 16 0.26 31.83 -36.45
C CYS A 16 -0.93 31.01 -35.94
N ALA A 17 -0.89 29.70 -36.15
CA ALA A 17 -1.77 28.76 -35.46
C ALA A 17 -1.32 28.64 -33.99
N LEU A 18 -1.81 29.53 -33.13
CA LEU A 18 -1.56 29.50 -31.69
C LEU A 18 -2.33 28.32 -31.07
N GLY A 19 -1.71 27.14 -31.07
CA GLY A 19 -2.24 25.96 -30.40
C GLY A 19 -2.22 26.14 -28.89
N ALA A 20 -3.32 26.63 -28.32
CA ALA A 20 -3.50 26.79 -26.89
C ALA A 20 -3.55 25.41 -26.20
N ALA A 21 -2.40 24.90 -25.78
CA ALA A 21 -2.32 23.72 -24.93
C ALA A 21 -2.95 24.03 -23.57
N LEU A 22 -4.18 23.56 -23.35
CA LEU A 22 -4.84 23.59 -22.06
C LEU A 22 -4.13 22.64 -21.09
N ALA A 23 -3.07 23.16 -20.46
CA ALA A 23 -2.43 22.53 -19.33
C ALA A 23 -3.40 22.53 -18.13
N LEU A 24 -4.21 21.48 -18.04
CA LEU A 24 -4.96 21.18 -16.83
C LEU A 24 -3.95 21.11 -15.66
N PRO A 25 -4.20 21.80 -14.53
CA PRO A 25 -3.39 21.62 -13.34
C PRO A 25 -3.63 20.21 -12.84
N GLY A 26 -2.74 19.29 -13.19
CA GLY A 26 -2.69 17.98 -12.58
C GLY A 26 -2.51 18.21 -11.09
N GLN A 27 -3.54 17.92 -10.29
CA GLN A 27 -3.42 17.90 -8.84
C GLN A 27 -2.40 16.83 -8.49
N ALA A 28 -1.15 17.25 -8.32
CA ALA A 28 -0.18 16.50 -7.56
C ALA A 28 -0.85 16.23 -6.21
N ARG A 29 -1.17 14.95 -5.94
CA ARG A 29 -1.55 14.55 -4.59
C ARG A 29 -0.41 15.05 -3.71
N ALA A 30 -0.73 15.97 -2.80
CA ALA A 30 0.18 16.31 -1.72
C ALA A 30 0.69 14.99 -1.12
N PRO A 31 1.96 14.90 -0.70
CA PRO A 31 2.39 13.78 0.11
C PRO A 31 1.34 13.61 1.20
N VAL A 32 0.74 12.42 1.31
CA VAL A 32 0.01 12.10 2.52
C VAL A 32 1.07 12.18 3.59
N GLU A 33 1.04 13.26 4.36
CA GLU A 33 1.89 13.43 5.52
C GLU A 33 1.61 12.20 6.37
N LEU A 34 2.59 11.31 6.41
CA LEU A 34 2.45 10.01 7.05
C LEU A 34 2.26 10.31 8.52
N ALA A 35 1.00 10.41 8.93
CA ALA A 35 0.62 10.48 10.33
C ALA A 35 1.41 9.37 11.00
N VAL A 36 2.35 9.74 11.88
CA VAL A 36 3.30 8.79 12.46
C VAL A 36 2.51 7.96 13.46
N VAL A 37 1.82 6.94 12.94
CA VAL A 37 0.92 6.11 13.73
C VAL A 37 1.81 5.32 14.66
N GLN A 38 1.82 5.72 15.94
CA GLN A 38 2.72 5.18 16.93
C GLN A 38 2.64 3.64 16.94
N PRO A 39 3.77 2.92 16.99
CA PRO A 39 3.76 1.46 17.13
C PRO A 39 2.89 1.01 18.30
N ILE A 40 2.33 -0.20 18.21
CA ILE A 40 1.63 -0.86 19.31
C ILE A 40 2.54 -1.93 19.91
N PRO A 41 2.93 -1.84 21.20
CA PRO A 41 3.59 -2.94 21.89
C PRO A 41 2.75 -4.22 21.81
N LEU A 42 3.39 -5.36 21.62
CA LEU A 42 2.72 -6.66 21.54
C LEU A 42 1.86 -6.93 22.79
N ALA A 43 2.34 -6.50 23.97
CA ALA A 43 1.59 -6.57 25.22
C ALA A 43 0.25 -5.81 25.19
N GLU A 44 0.18 -4.67 24.49
CA GLU A 44 -1.00 -3.81 24.36
C GLU A 44 -2.03 -4.31 23.34
N LEU A 45 -1.68 -5.28 22.48
CA LEU A 45 -2.68 -5.90 21.61
C LEU A 45 -3.79 -6.55 22.47
N PRO A 46 -5.05 -6.61 21.96
CA PRO A 46 -6.08 -7.45 22.55
C PRO A 46 -5.57 -8.88 22.73
N ALA A 47 -6.04 -9.59 23.76
CA ALA A 47 -5.56 -10.95 24.07
C ALA A 47 -5.66 -11.91 22.86
N GLN A 48 -6.70 -11.78 22.04
CA GLN A 48 -6.88 -12.53 20.80
C GLN A 48 -5.83 -12.15 19.74
N GLY A 49 -5.38 -10.89 19.70
CA GLY A 49 -4.31 -10.43 18.83
C GLY A 49 -2.96 -11.04 19.20
N ARG A 50 -2.63 -11.09 20.50
CA ARG A 50 -1.42 -11.77 20.99
C ARG A 50 -1.43 -13.27 20.67
N ALA A 51 -2.58 -13.93 20.83
CA ALA A 51 -2.75 -15.33 20.46
C ALA A 51 -2.59 -15.56 18.94
N THR A 52 -3.21 -14.73 18.09
CA THR A 52 -3.01 -14.76 16.64
C THR A 52 -1.54 -14.52 16.27
N TYR A 53 -0.85 -13.58 16.92
CA TYR A 53 0.57 -13.31 16.68
C TYR A 53 1.45 -14.54 16.97
N ALA A 54 1.24 -15.21 18.12
CA ALA A 54 1.94 -16.45 18.45
C ALA A 54 1.67 -17.57 17.42
N LEU A 55 0.42 -17.72 16.96
CA LEU A 55 0.07 -18.68 15.90
C LEU A 55 0.74 -18.35 14.55
N ILE A 56 0.95 -17.08 14.22
CA ILE A 56 1.65 -16.68 12.99
C ILE A 56 3.10 -17.18 13.01
N LEU A 57 3.79 -17.03 14.14
CA LEU A 57 5.17 -17.52 14.32
C LEU A 57 5.22 -19.06 14.33
N ALA A 58 4.25 -19.72 14.97
CA ALA A 58 4.15 -21.19 14.96
C ALA A 58 3.77 -21.77 13.58
N GLY A 59 3.11 -20.99 12.73
CA GLY A 59 2.59 -21.43 11.42
C GLY A 59 1.16 -21.98 11.44
N GLY A 60 0.39 -21.68 12.49
CA GLY A 60 -0.98 -22.14 12.69
C GLY A 60 -1.12 -23.18 13.80
N PRO A 61 -2.21 -23.97 13.81
CA PRO A 61 -3.32 -23.95 12.84
C PRO A 61 -4.09 -22.62 12.88
N PHE A 62 -4.68 -22.24 11.75
CA PHE A 62 -5.54 -21.05 11.65
C PHE A 62 -7.01 -21.43 11.48
N ARG A 63 -7.90 -20.55 11.95
CA ARG A 63 -9.35 -20.84 12.04
C ARG A 63 -10.09 -20.57 10.73
N TYR A 64 -9.65 -19.59 9.93
CA TYR A 64 -10.35 -19.16 8.73
C TYR A 64 -9.51 -19.38 7.48
N GLU A 65 -10.12 -19.78 6.38
CA GLU A 65 -9.45 -20.04 5.08
C GLU A 65 -8.65 -18.85 4.51
N LYS A 66 -8.97 -17.63 4.96
CA LYS A 66 -8.24 -16.40 4.56
C LYS A 66 -6.96 -16.18 5.36
N ASP A 67 -6.78 -16.86 6.49
CA ASP A 67 -5.60 -16.67 7.34
C ASP A 67 -4.37 -17.26 6.65
N GLY A 68 -3.32 -16.46 6.52
CA GLY A 68 -2.12 -16.78 5.75
C GLY A 68 -2.23 -16.51 4.24
N THR A 69 -3.39 -16.07 3.72
CA THR A 69 -3.52 -15.68 2.30
C THR A 69 -2.88 -14.31 2.04
N VAL A 70 -2.54 -14.04 0.77
CA VAL A 70 -1.80 -12.83 0.38
C VAL A 70 -2.64 -11.57 0.57
N PHE A 71 -2.13 -10.63 1.37
CA PHE A 71 -2.68 -9.28 1.48
C PHE A 71 -2.12 -8.40 0.35
N GLY A 72 -3.00 -7.66 -0.32
CA GLY A 72 -2.66 -6.94 -1.55
C GLY A 72 -2.00 -5.57 -1.36
N ASN A 73 -2.17 -4.92 -0.20
CA ASN A 73 -1.74 -3.54 0.06
C ASN A 73 -2.07 -2.56 -1.09
N ARG A 74 -3.30 -2.61 -1.63
CA ARG A 74 -3.68 -1.81 -2.83
C ARG A 74 -3.80 -0.33 -2.50
N GLU A 75 -4.24 -0.07 -1.28
CA GLU A 75 -4.44 1.22 -0.62
C GLU A 75 -3.12 1.86 -0.17
N ARG A 76 -2.01 1.09 -0.19
CA ARG A 76 -0.63 1.51 0.11
C ARG A 76 -0.46 2.09 1.53
N LEU A 77 -1.22 1.57 2.49
CA LEU A 77 -1.11 1.95 3.91
C LEU A 77 0.06 1.25 4.63
N LEU A 78 0.57 0.16 4.06
CA LEU A 78 1.83 -0.48 4.47
C LEU A 78 2.97 -0.10 3.50
N PRO A 79 4.25 -0.22 3.89
CA PRO A 79 5.38 0.02 3.00
C PRO A 79 5.27 -0.72 1.66
N ALA A 80 5.84 -0.11 0.60
CA ALA A 80 5.82 -0.71 -0.73
C ALA A 80 6.71 -1.97 -0.77
N ALA A 81 6.16 -3.08 -1.25
CA ALA A 81 6.86 -4.36 -1.33
C ALA A 81 6.39 -5.19 -2.54
N ARG A 82 7.17 -6.21 -2.90
CA ARG A 82 6.83 -7.14 -3.99
C ARG A 82 5.52 -7.89 -3.74
N ARG A 83 4.80 -8.24 -4.81
CA ARG A 83 3.55 -9.02 -4.73
C ARG A 83 3.77 -10.31 -3.94
N GLY A 84 2.87 -10.62 -3.01
CA GLY A 84 2.98 -11.81 -2.14
C GLY A 84 3.85 -11.64 -0.90
N TYR A 85 4.45 -10.47 -0.68
CA TYR A 85 5.23 -10.17 0.54
C TYR A 85 4.37 -10.11 1.81
N TYR A 86 3.14 -9.58 1.72
CA TYR A 86 2.23 -9.46 2.86
C TYR A 86 1.21 -10.62 2.92
N ARG A 87 0.88 -11.06 4.13
CA ARG A 87 -0.18 -12.05 4.42
C ARG A 87 -1.10 -11.57 5.54
N GLU A 88 -2.40 -11.82 5.40
CA GLU A 88 -3.40 -11.43 6.40
C GLU A 88 -3.79 -12.58 7.34
N TYR A 89 -4.16 -12.24 8.58
CA TYR A 89 -4.58 -13.17 9.62
C TYR A 89 -5.72 -12.54 10.43
N THR A 90 -6.73 -13.34 10.75
CA THR A 90 -7.89 -12.89 11.54
C THR A 90 -7.52 -12.78 13.00
N VAL A 91 -7.91 -11.66 13.63
CA VAL A 91 -7.92 -11.53 15.10
C VAL A 91 -9.37 -11.70 15.56
N PRO A 92 -9.72 -12.80 16.25
CA PRO A 92 -11.08 -13.03 16.72
C PRO A 92 -11.59 -11.87 17.59
N THR A 93 -12.86 -11.51 17.41
CA THR A 93 -13.57 -10.58 18.29
C THR A 93 -14.57 -11.38 19.12
N PRO A 94 -14.55 -11.31 20.47
CA PRO A 94 -15.49 -12.06 21.31
C PRO A 94 -16.96 -11.83 20.91
N GLY A 95 -17.77 -12.89 20.95
CA GLY A 95 -19.18 -12.87 20.54
C GLY A 95 -19.43 -12.84 19.02
N VAL A 96 -18.45 -12.47 18.20
CA VAL A 96 -18.61 -12.37 16.74
C VAL A 96 -18.47 -13.74 16.07
N ARG A 97 -19.47 -14.15 15.26
CA ARG A 97 -19.50 -15.46 14.58
C ARG A 97 -18.70 -15.49 13.28
N HIS A 98 -18.61 -14.36 12.57
CA HIS A 98 -17.79 -14.18 11.37
C HIS A 98 -16.36 -13.71 11.72
N ARG A 99 -15.53 -13.40 10.72
CA ARG A 99 -14.13 -12.93 10.92
C ARG A 99 -13.97 -11.61 11.69
N GLY A 100 -15.04 -10.87 11.96
CA GLY A 100 -14.97 -9.49 12.49
C GLY A 100 -14.12 -8.54 11.63
N ALA A 101 -13.76 -7.38 12.19
CA ALA A 101 -12.95 -6.35 11.53
C ALA A 101 -11.44 -6.43 11.82
N ARG A 102 -11.05 -7.06 12.93
CA ARG A 102 -9.66 -7.01 13.44
C ARG A 102 -8.72 -7.97 12.70
N ARG A 103 -7.52 -7.51 12.39
CA ARG A 103 -6.54 -8.23 11.55
C ARG A 103 -5.11 -8.01 12.05
N ILE A 104 -4.26 -9.01 11.82
CA ILE A 104 -2.82 -8.81 11.74
C ILE A 104 -2.42 -9.05 10.29
N VAL A 105 -1.58 -8.19 9.74
CA VAL A 105 -0.93 -8.37 8.45
C VAL A 105 0.57 -8.45 8.69
N CYS A 106 1.24 -9.48 8.20
CA CYS A 106 2.69 -9.63 8.35
C CYS A 106 3.38 -9.62 6.98
N GLY A 107 4.54 -8.96 6.91
CA GLY A 107 5.43 -8.92 5.76
C GLY A 107 6.61 -9.88 5.92
N GLY A 108 7.12 -10.40 4.81
CA GLY A 108 8.31 -11.27 4.78
C GLY A 108 7.98 -12.76 4.62
N PRO A 109 8.93 -13.66 4.89
CA PRO A 109 8.73 -15.10 4.83
C PRO A 109 7.62 -15.61 5.78
N PRO A 110 6.82 -16.62 5.38
CA PRO A 110 5.88 -17.26 6.30
C PRO A 110 6.58 -17.83 7.54
N ARG A 111 6.00 -17.65 8.73
CA ARG A 111 6.53 -18.03 10.05
C ARG A 111 7.76 -17.24 10.55
N LEU A 112 8.44 -16.51 9.66
CA LEU A 112 9.57 -15.63 10.00
C LEU A 112 9.28 -14.22 9.45
N PRO A 113 8.23 -13.53 9.94
CA PRO A 113 7.86 -12.21 9.45
C PRO A 113 8.92 -11.17 9.82
N GLU A 114 9.25 -10.29 8.88
CA GLU A 114 10.17 -9.17 9.07
C GLU A 114 9.49 -8.04 9.87
N ALA A 115 8.19 -7.85 9.67
CA ALA A 115 7.35 -6.92 10.43
C ALA A 115 5.89 -7.38 10.40
N CYS A 116 5.15 -7.11 11.47
CA CYS A 116 3.71 -7.32 11.55
C CYS A 116 2.99 -6.03 11.94
N TYR A 117 1.76 -5.89 11.45
CA TYR A 117 0.93 -4.69 11.55
C TYR A 117 -0.46 -5.07 12.04
N TYR A 118 -0.97 -4.39 13.06
CA TYR A 118 -2.31 -4.57 13.57
C TYR A 118 -3.28 -3.56 12.94
N SER A 119 -4.44 -4.03 12.51
CA SER A 119 -5.58 -3.23 12.08
C SER A 119 -6.77 -3.55 13.00
N GLY A 120 -7.32 -2.54 13.66
CA GLY A 120 -8.54 -2.68 14.47
C GLY A 120 -9.84 -2.58 13.67
N ASP A 121 -9.76 -2.11 12.41
CA ASP A 121 -10.82 -1.40 11.68
C ASP A 121 -10.97 -1.88 10.23
N HIS A 122 -10.64 -3.13 9.96
CA HIS A 122 -10.75 -3.76 8.64
C HIS A 122 -9.90 -3.07 7.55
N TYR A 123 -8.61 -2.95 7.83
CA TYR A 123 -7.57 -2.39 6.96
C TYR A 123 -7.69 -0.89 6.66
N ALA A 124 -8.52 -0.14 7.42
CA ALA A 124 -8.62 1.31 7.26
C ALA A 124 -7.44 2.07 7.90
N SER A 125 -6.84 1.51 8.95
CA SER A 125 -5.58 1.99 9.52
C SER A 125 -4.69 0.83 9.99
N PHE A 126 -3.40 1.10 10.21
CA PHE A 126 -2.44 0.13 10.70
C PHE A 126 -1.51 0.73 11.76
N ARG A 127 -1.13 -0.08 12.75
CA ARG A 127 -0.02 0.18 13.68
C ARG A 127 1.01 -0.93 13.55
N VAL A 128 2.29 -0.60 13.44
CA VAL A 128 3.39 -1.58 13.54
C VAL A 128 3.34 -2.23 14.92
N ILE A 129 3.40 -3.56 14.98
CA ILE A 129 3.53 -4.30 16.23
C ILE A 129 5.00 -4.29 16.64
N ALA A 130 5.29 -3.79 17.85
CA ALA A 130 6.61 -3.88 18.48
C ALA A 130 6.61 -5.12 19.40
N PRO A 131 7.35 -6.21 19.07
CA PRO A 131 7.32 -7.47 19.82
C PRO A 131 7.81 -7.36 21.27
#